data_AF-A0A1S3ZRX5-F1
#
_entry.id   AF-A0A1S3ZRX5-F1
#
_cell.length_a   1.000
_cell.length_b   1.000
_cell.length_c   1.000
_cell.angle_alpha   90.00
_cell.angle_beta   90.00
_cell.angle_gamma   90.00
#
_symmetry.space_group_name_H-M   'P 1'
#
loop_
_entity.id
_entity.type
_entity.pdbx_description
1 polymer ?
#
loop_
_entity_poly.entity_id
_entity_poly.type
_entity_poly.pdbx_seq_one_letter_code
_entity_poly.pdbx_strand_id
1 'polypeptide(L)'
;MENTDLMEAQHLSRDEISDLNSLNSSQLADLETLRTSNQSLKSELTQKDELLHQIELQKDDVLKQYIDLSEAIKEVSSERDGLCLAIQRLEDDFRVREMDFHKETERNNTELEVSRKKAEELLDEKREQSEVCMRNLEIVQSAKHGLLRLVKNFNSRVNRTESSDQLKCEKTKLLNEEKAVFSVELKKVLELANLVEEKWGEYEEMRKKEKRELENSAASLAEENRDINSLLRIALVEKETAEKSLNRIRGNTEQKRGAIMQIAERGLQKVGFGFGFMMGSATSETSSDNLDSETSAKSDNDECQTEAVTLVSTVETITKKLRLEITQLQRSLEESRSGMEFLQNLSDKQSQKLAENMKYIKELEDREMLLTQKVEALVVENKDAEEEISRWREACEMEVEAGKKSIKEHEVLVNILKQELEKTRAALRISNSKLQLKDELVATAIAAREAAESSLQLADSRATELHKQIEELARQLEEVEKRERINRRRLRRLCWPWRGLKFSTANNTTGVRNVTRMLPEMQALLR
;
A
#
# COMPACT_ATOMS: atom_id res chain seq x y z
N MET A 1 -140.91 -32.58 19.61
CA MET A 1 -141.63 -33.35 18.59
C MET A 1 -141.23 -34.79 18.76
N GLU A 2 -142.24 -35.62 18.96
CA GLU A 2 -142.17 -37.07 19.05
C GLU A 2 -141.36 -37.65 17.89
N ASN A 3 -140.53 -38.66 18.19
CA ASN A 3 -140.85 -40.00 17.72
C ASN A 3 -139.98 -41.01 18.48
N THR A 4 -140.70 -41.78 19.30
CA THR A 4 -140.44 -43.17 19.59
C THR A 4 -140.08 -43.92 18.31
N ASP A 5 -138.95 -44.64 18.32
CA ASP A 5 -138.86 -45.91 17.60
C ASP A 5 -137.89 -46.84 18.33
N LEU A 6 -138.51 -47.91 18.83
CA LEU A 6 -138.01 -49.28 18.82
C LEU A 6 -136.70 -49.57 19.57
N MET A 7 -136.90 -49.95 20.83
CA MET A 7 -136.21 -51.12 21.38
C MET A 7 -136.36 -52.32 20.42
N GLU A 8 -135.35 -52.58 19.60
CA GLU A 8 -134.88 -53.96 19.43
C GLU A 8 -133.79 -54.19 20.48
N ALA A 9 -134.22 -54.55 21.69
CA ALA A 9 -133.34 -55.25 22.60
C ALA A 9 -133.09 -56.63 21.98
N GLN A 10 -132.13 -56.71 21.05
CA GLN A 10 -131.45 -57.97 20.79
C GLN A 10 -130.95 -58.43 22.15
N HIS A 11 -131.56 -59.50 22.68
CA HIS A 11 -131.02 -60.23 23.81
C HIS A 11 -129.70 -60.83 23.33
N LEU A 12 -128.65 -60.03 23.39
CA LEU A 12 -127.28 -60.48 23.19
C LEU A 12 -127.09 -61.64 24.16
N SER A 13 -126.74 -62.80 23.61
CA SER A 13 -126.33 -63.95 24.39
C SER A 13 -125.24 -63.52 25.37
N ARG A 14 -125.19 -64.14 26.56
CA ARG A 14 -124.09 -63.93 27.53
C ARG A 14 -122.72 -64.13 26.87
N ASP A 15 -122.67 -64.98 25.84
CA ASP A 15 -121.48 -65.24 25.04
C ASP A 15 -121.12 -64.05 24.12
N GLU A 16 -122.08 -63.39 23.47
CA GLU A 16 -121.83 -62.21 22.63
C GLU A 16 -121.37 -61.00 23.44
N ILE A 17 -121.88 -60.83 24.67
CA ILE A 17 -121.40 -59.81 25.61
C ILE A 17 -119.97 -60.13 26.08
N SER A 18 -119.64 -61.41 26.28
CA SER A 18 -118.28 -61.85 26.62
C SER A 18 -117.31 -61.59 25.46
N ASP A 19 -117.71 -61.87 24.23
CA ASP A 19 -116.91 -61.65 23.04
C ASP A 19 -116.67 -60.15 22.78
N LEU A 20 -117.71 -59.31 22.92
CA LEU A 20 -117.57 -57.85 22.84
C LEU A 20 -116.67 -57.29 23.95
N ASN A 21 -116.72 -57.83 25.16
CA ASN A 21 -115.83 -57.43 26.25
C ASN A 21 -114.38 -57.85 25.99
N SER A 22 -114.15 -59.03 25.41
CA SER A 22 -112.82 -59.48 25.01
C SER A 22 -112.24 -58.61 23.89
N LEU A 23 -113.08 -58.24 22.91
CA LEU A 23 -112.71 -57.35 21.81
C LEU A 23 -112.39 -55.94 22.31
N ASN A 24 -113.22 -55.38 23.20
CA ASN A 24 -112.94 -54.09 23.84
C ASN A 24 -111.66 -54.12 24.67
N SER A 25 -111.40 -55.21 25.40
CA SER A 25 -110.14 -55.38 26.14
C SER A 25 -108.93 -55.45 25.21
N SER A 26 -109.06 -56.12 24.06
CA SER A 26 -108.00 -56.17 23.03
C SER A 26 -107.78 -54.78 22.41
N GLN A 27 -108.85 -54.07 22.06
CA GLN A 27 -108.77 -52.73 21.49
C GLN A 27 -108.17 -51.72 22.48
N LEU A 28 -108.47 -51.84 23.78
CA LEU A 28 -107.84 -51.03 24.82
C LEU A 28 -106.33 -51.33 24.92
N ALA A 29 -105.92 -52.59 24.87
CA ALA A 29 -104.51 -52.96 24.83
C ALA A 29 -103.81 -52.41 23.58
N ASP A 30 -104.45 -52.46 22.41
CA ASP A 30 -103.93 -51.88 21.16
C ASP A 30 -103.84 -50.35 21.26
N LEU A 31 -104.81 -49.67 21.88
CA LEU A 31 -104.74 -48.23 22.11
C LEU A 31 -103.64 -47.85 23.11
N GLU A 32 -103.41 -48.66 24.14
CA GLU A 32 -102.32 -48.45 25.10
C GLU A 32 -100.94 -48.68 24.46
N THR A 33 -100.78 -49.70 23.62
CA THR A 33 -99.53 -49.90 22.86
C THR A 33 -99.28 -48.79 21.84
N LEU A 34 -100.31 -48.30 21.15
CA LEU A 34 -100.19 -47.12 20.29
C LEU A 34 -99.88 -45.85 21.08
N ARG A 35 -100.42 -45.69 22.29
CA ARG A 35 -100.15 -44.53 23.15
C ARG A 35 -98.71 -44.52 23.64
N THR A 36 -98.20 -45.67 24.08
CA THR A 36 -96.80 -45.83 24.51
C THR A 36 -95.83 -45.66 23.35
N SER A 37 -96.14 -46.22 22.17
CA SER A 37 -95.38 -45.98 20.93
C SER A 37 -95.36 -44.50 20.54
N ASN A 38 -96.49 -43.81 20.57
CA ASN A 38 -96.54 -42.36 20.31
C ASN A 38 -95.77 -41.55 21.35
N GLN A 39 -95.75 -41.95 22.63
CA GLN A 39 -94.92 -41.30 23.64
C GLN A 39 -93.42 -41.53 23.37
N SER A 40 -93.03 -42.75 22.98
CA SER A 40 -91.66 -43.07 22.56
C SER A 40 -91.22 -42.20 21.37
N LEU A 41 -92.04 -42.14 20.32
CA LEU A 41 -91.75 -41.31 19.14
C LEU A 41 -91.65 -39.82 19.47
N LYS A 42 -92.48 -39.32 20.39
CA LYS A 42 -92.36 -37.93 20.87
C LYS A 42 -91.04 -37.69 21.59
N SER A 43 -90.59 -38.63 22.44
CA SER A 43 -89.30 -38.51 23.12
C SER A 43 -88.10 -38.59 22.17
N GLU A 44 -88.19 -39.45 21.14
CA GLU A 44 -87.17 -39.52 20.08
C GLU A 44 -87.14 -38.25 19.23
N LEU A 45 -88.30 -37.65 18.95
CA LEU A 45 -88.39 -36.39 18.22
C LEU A 45 -87.74 -35.25 19.01
N THR A 46 -88.05 -35.12 20.31
CA THR A 46 -87.43 -34.09 21.16
C THR A 46 -85.93 -34.28 21.27
N GLN A 47 -85.44 -35.52 21.38
CA GLN A 47 -84.01 -35.81 21.40
C GLN A 47 -83.32 -35.42 20.08
N LYS A 48 -83.97 -35.68 18.94
CA LYS A 48 -83.45 -35.25 17.63
C LYS A 48 -83.43 -33.73 17.48
N ASP A 49 -84.46 -33.04 17.97
CA ASP A 49 -84.52 -31.58 17.96
C ASP A 49 -83.40 -30.97 18.83
N GLU A 50 -83.12 -31.55 20.00
CA GLU A 50 -81.98 -31.15 20.85
C GLU A 50 -80.63 -31.36 20.15
N LEU A 51 -80.45 -32.51 19.48
CA LEU A 51 -79.23 -32.79 18.72
C LEU A 51 -79.07 -31.84 17.51
N LEU A 52 -80.16 -31.53 16.80
CA LEU A 52 -80.14 -30.56 15.71
C LEU A 52 -79.70 -29.19 16.21
N HIS A 53 -80.25 -28.73 17.33
CA HIS A 53 -79.85 -27.46 17.93
C HIS A 53 -78.38 -27.46 18.33
N GLN A 54 -77.86 -28.56 18.89
CA GLN A 54 -76.44 -28.68 19.24
C GLN A 54 -75.53 -28.62 18.01
N ILE A 55 -75.93 -29.27 16.90
CA ILE A 55 -75.21 -29.21 15.63
C ILE A 55 -75.22 -27.80 15.06
N GLU A 56 -76.36 -27.09 15.11
CA GLU A 56 -76.46 -25.70 14.67
C GLU A 56 -75.54 -24.77 15.47
N LEU A 57 -75.51 -24.94 16.80
CA LEU A 57 -74.61 -24.15 17.66
C LEU A 57 -73.14 -24.40 17.32
N GLN A 58 -72.75 -25.68 17.15
CA GLN A 58 -71.38 -26.04 16.75
C GLN A 58 -71.03 -25.48 15.37
N LYS A 59 -71.96 -25.52 14.43
CA LYS A 59 -71.76 -24.95 13.09
C LYS A 59 -71.53 -23.44 13.18
N ASP A 60 -72.30 -22.72 13.97
CA ASP A 60 -72.15 -21.28 14.15
C ASP A 60 -70.81 -20.91 14.80
N ASP A 61 -70.35 -21.70 15.78
CA ASP A 61 -69.05 -21.49 16.41
C ASP A 61 -67.89 -21.78 15.44
N VAL A 62 -68.00 -22.82 14.61
CA VAL A 62 -67.01 -23.08 13.54
C VAL A 62 -67.03 -21.98 12.49
N LEU A 63 -68.20 -21.43 12.16
CA LEU A 63 -68.31 -20.31 11.22
C LEU A 63 -67.64 -19.04 11.76
N LYS A 64 -67.80 -18.73 13.05
CA LYS A 64 -67.09 -17.62 13.70
C LYS A 64 -65.58 -17.82 13.64
N GLN A 65 -65.09 -19.00 14.03
CA GLN A 65 -63.67 -19.32 13.95
C GLN A 65 -63.12 -19.22 12.52
N TYR A 66 -63.90 -19.64 11.52
CA TYR A 66 -63.52 -19.51 10.12
C TYR A 66 -63.39 -18.04 9.68
N ILE A 67 -64.30 -17.17 10.12
CA ILE A 67 -64.24 -15.73 9.84
C ILE A 67 -63.00 -15.12 10.50
N ASP A 68 -62.77 -15.38 11.78
CA ASP A 68 -61.62 -14.86 12.53
C ASP A 68 -60.29 -15.30 11.88
N LEU A 69 -60.19 -16.58 11.49
CA LEU A 69 -59.02 -17.10 10.76
C LEU A 69 -58.87 -16.44 9.40
N SER A 70 -59.96 -16.20 8.67
CA SER A 70 -59.90 -15.51 7.38
C SER A 70 -59.44 -14.06 7.52
N GLU A 71 -59.80 -13.37 8.59
CA GLU A 71 -59.34 -12.01 8.88
C GLU A 71 -57.85 -12.01 9.24
N ALA A 72 -57.42 -12.91 10.13
CA ALA A 72 -56.00 -13.06 10.47
C ALA A 72 -55.13 -13.38 9.24
N ILE A 73 -55.62 -14.22 8.30
CA ILE A 73 -54.90 -14.52 7.05
C ILE A 73 -54.77 -13.25 6.18
N LYS A 74 -55.79 -12.39 6.13
CA LYS A 74 -55.74 -11.14 5.37
C LYS A 74 -54.74 -10.16 5.98
N GLU A 75 -54.71 -10.04 7.29
CA GLU A 75 -53.73 -9.21 8.01
C GLU A 75 -52.30 -9.69 7.77
N VAL A 76 -52.03 -10.99 7.95
CA VAL A 76 -50.70 -11.55 7.68
C VAL A 76 -50.30 -11.38 6.21
N SER A 77 -51.26 -11.46 5.29
CA SER A 77 -51.00 -11.24 3.86
C SER A 77 -50.64 -9.79 3.56
N SER A 78 -51.31 -8.81 4.20
CA SER A 78 -50.99 -7.39 4.00
C SER A 78 -49.65 -7.01 4.63
N GLU A 79 -49.32 -7.58 5.79
CA GLU A 79 -47.99 -7.44 6.42
C GLU A 79 -46.89 -8.04 5.53
N ARG A 80 -47.10 -9.25 5.01
CA ARG A 80 -46.17 -9.89 4.06
C ARG A 80 -45.95 -9.01 2.84
N ASP A 81 -47.01 -8.48 2.24
CA ASP A 81 -46.90 -7.63 1.05
C ASP A 81 -46.18 -6.30 1.37
N GLY A 82 -46.40 -5.74 2.55
CA GLY A 82 -45.65 -4.59 3.07
C GLY A 82 -44.15 -4.89 3.24
N LEU A 83 -43.80 -6.06 3.79
CA LEU A 83 -42.41 -6.50 3.94
C LEU A 83 -41.75 -6.76 2.59
N CYS A 84 -42.45 -7.38 1.63
CA CYS A 84 -41.95 -7.56 0.26
C CYS A 84 -41.59 -6.23 -0.39
N LEU A 85 -42.45 -5.21 -0.24
CA LEU A 85 -42.16 -3.85 -0.74
C LEU A 85 -40.98 -3.21 -0.02
N ALA A 86 -40.85 -3.40 1.30
CA ALA A 86 -39.72 -2.86 2.07
C ALA A 86 -38.39 -3.50 1.65
N ILE A 87 -38.37 -4.82 1.43
CA ILE A 87 -37.20 -5.55 0.91
C ILE A 87 -36.82 -5.02 -0.46
N GLN A 88 -37.79 -4.87 -1.38
CA GLN A 88 -37.52 -4.36 -2.72
C GLN A 88 -36.90 -2.96 -2.70
N ARG A 89 -37.38 -2.06 -1.83
CA ARG A 89 -36.78 -0.73 -1.65
C ARG A 89 -35.34 -0.80 -1.15
N LEU A 90 -35.06 -1.68 -0.18
CA LEU A 90 -33.70 -1.87 0.33
C LEU A 90 -32.76 -2.45 -0.73
N GLU A 91 -33.25 -3.36 -1.57
CA GLU A 91 -32.48 -3.88 -2.72
C GLU A 91 -32.18 -2.77 -3.75
N ASP A 92 -33.15 -1.90 -4.05
CA ASP A 92 -32.94 -0.75 -4.93
C ASP A 92 -31.92 0.24 -4.36
N ASP A 93 -32.04 0.58 -3.07
CA ASP A 93 -31.07 1.44 -2.38
C ASP A 93 -29.68 0.82 -2.34
N PHE A 94 -29.59 -0.51 -2.18
CA PHE A 94 -28.32 -1.23 -2.22
C PHE A 94 -27.71 -1.20 -3.62
N ARG A 95 -28.50 -1.44 -4.68
CA ARG A 95 -28.05 -1.34 -6.08
C ARG A 95 -27.47 0.04 -6.38
N VAL A 96 -28.13 1.11 -5.93
CA VAL A 96 -27.65 2.49 -6.14
C VAL A 96 -26.34 2.73 -5.40
N ARG A 97 -26.26 2.35 -4.11
CA ARG A 97 -25.02 2.47 -3.33
C ARG A 97 -23.86 1.67 -3.94
N GLU A 98 -24.12 0.47 -4.44
CA GLU A 98 -23.12 -0.38 -5.09
C GLU A 98 -22.57 0.27 -6.38
N MET A 99 -23.45 0.90 -7.18
CA MET A 99 -23.03 1.67 -8.36
C MET A 99 -22.17 2.88 -7.99
N ASP A 100 -22.53 3.61 -6.94
CA ASP A 100 -21.75 4.78 -6.51
C ASP A 100 -20.40 4.38 -5.92
N PHE A 101 -20.34 3.26 -5.18
CA PHE A 101 -19.08 2.67 -4.72
C PHE A 101 -18.20 2.24 -5.90
N HIS A 102 -18.77 1.64 -6.95
CA HIS A 102 -18.03 1.32 -8.18
C HIS A 102 -17.48 2.57 -8.87
N LYS A 103 -18.27 3.64 -8.99
CA LYS A 103 -17.77 4.91 -9.56
C LYS A 103 -16.63 5.50 -8.74
N GLU A 104 -16.71 5.42 -7.42
CA GLU A 104 -15.70 5.97 -6.53
C GLU A 104 -14.40 5.14 -6.55
N THR A 105 -14.52 3.82 -6.58
CA THR A 105 -13.36 2.94 -6.75
C THR A 105 -12.68 3.15 -8.10
N GLU A 106 -13.43 3.34 -9.18
CA GLU A 106 -12.88 3.72 -10.49
C GLU A 106 -12.15 5.08 -10.45
N ARG A 107 -12.73 6.11 -9.80
CA ARG A 107 -12.04 7.40 -9.60
C ARG A 107 -10.73 7.23 -8.84
N ASN A 108 -10.77 6.55 -7.70
CA ASN A 108 -9.58 6.29 -6.89
C ASN A 108 -8.52 5.51 -7.67
N ASN A 109 -8.92 4.52 -8.47
CA ASN A 109 -7.98 3.79 -9.33
C ASN A 109 -7.34 4.71 -10.38
N THR A 110 -8.10 5.63 -10.99
CA THR A 110 -7.54 6.58 -11.95
C THR A 110 -6.57 7.57 -11.29
N GLU A 111 -6.87 8.04 -10.08
CA GLU A 111 -6.00 8.94 -9.33
C GLU A 111 -4.73 8.25 -8.84
N LEU A 112 -4.84 7.00 -8.39
CA LEU A 112 -3.70 6.15 -8.03
C LEU A 112 -2.81 5.90 -9.25
N GLU A 113 -3.38 5.65 -10.42
CA GLU A 113 -2.65 5.47 -11.66
C GLU A 113 -1.87 6.72 -12.05
N VAL A 114 -2.48 7.90 -11.94
CA VAL A 114 -1.81 9.19 -12.18
C VAL A 114 -0.69 9.42 -11.17
N SER A 115 -0.93 9.14 -9.89
CA SER A 115 0.07 9.30 -8.83
C SER A 115 1.25 8.35 -9.00
N ARG A 116 0.98 7.11 -9.43
CA ARG A 116 2.00 6.11 -9.76
C ARG A 116 2.88 6.60 -10.92
N LYS A 117 2.28 7.10 -12.00
CA LYS A 117 3.04 7.66 -13.14
C LYS A 117 3.92 8.83 -12.73
N LYS A 118 3.41 9.76 -11.93
CA LYS A 118 4.20 10.89 -11.39
C LYS A 118 5.37 10.40 -10.53
N ALA A 119 5.17 9.36 -9.73
CA ALA A 119 6.23 8.77 -8.92
C ALA A 119 7.31 8.10 -9.80
N GLU A 120 6.90 7.45 -10.90
CA GLU A 120 7.81 6.85 -11.88
C GLU A 120 8.64 7.93 -12.60
N GLU A 121 8.00 9.02 -13.05
CA GLU A 121 8.68 10.18 -13.64
C GLU A 121 9.73 10.79 -12.68
N LEU A 122 9.38 10.97 -11.40
CA LEU A 122 10.32 11.48 -10.38
C LEU A 122 11.48 10.51 -10.11
N LEU A 123 11.24 9.19 -10.17
CA LEU A 123 12.29 8.20 -10.02
C LEU A 123 13.24 8.21 -11.21
N ASP A 124 12.73 8.40 -12.42
CA ASP A 124 13.56 8.52 -13.62
C ASP A 124 14.36 9.83 -13.62
N GLU A 125 13.77 10.96 -13.22
CA GLU A 125 14.52 12.22 -13.05
C GLU A 125 15.64 12.07 -12.00
N LYS A 126 15.36 11.40 -10.87
CA LYS A 126 16.37 11.12 -9.85
C LYS A 126 17.50 10.23 -10.40
N ARG A 127 17.17 9.25 -11.25
CA ARG A 127 18.16 8.38 -11.91
C ARG A 127 19.06 9.20 -12.84
N GLU A 128 18.48 10.06 -13.68
CA GLU A 128 19.25 10.96 -14.55
C GLU A 128 20.16 11.91 -13.73
N GLN A 129 19.64 12.50 -12.65
CA GLN A 129 20.43 13.36 -11.75
C GLN A 129 21.59 12.60 -11.10
N SER A 130 21.37 11.33 -10.71
CA SER A 130 22.40 10.44 -10.15
C SER A 130 23.51 10.16 -11.17
N GLU A 131 23.14 9.83 -12.42
CA GLU A 131 24.12 9.62 -13.50
C GLU A 131 24.96 10.87 -13.79
N VAL A 132 24.34 12.05 -13.77
CA VAL A 132 25.07 13.32 -13.93
C VAL A 132 26.01 13.57 -12.75
N CYS A 133 25.58 13.30 -11.50
CA CYS A 133 26.45 13.40 -10.33
C CYS A 133 27.65 12.45 -10.41
N MET A 134 27.45 11.20 -10.86
CA MET A 134 28.55 10.25 -11.04
C MET A 134 29.56 10.73 -12.10
N ARG A 135 29.08 11.16 -13.27
CA ARG A 135 29.96 11.71 -14.32
C ARG A 135 30.76 12.92 -13.82
N ASN A 136 30.11 13.84 -13.11
CA ASN A 136 30.79 14.99 -12.55
C ASN A 136 31.80 14.59 -11.45
N LEU A 137 31.48 13.59 -10.63
CA LEU A 137 32.39 13.08 -9.61
C LEU A 137 33.66 12.49 -10.23
N GLU A 138 33.56 11.76 -11.35
CA GLU A 138 34.72 11.24 -12.09
C GLU A 138 35.62 12.38 -12.61
N ILE A 139 35.02 13.47 -13.10
CA ILE A 139 35.76 14.67 -13.56
C ILE A 139 36.47 15.33 -12.37
N VAL A 140 35.78 15.53 -11.24
CA VAL A 140 36.35 16.13 -10.02
C VAL A 140 37.48 15.27 -9.47
N GLN A 141 37.31 13.94 -9.43
CA GLN A 141 38.38 13.03 -9.04
C GLN A 141 39.57 13.12 -9.99
N SER A 142 39.34 13.21 -11.30
CA SER A 142 40.43 13.38 -12.28
C SER A 142 41.19 14.70 -12.05
N ALA A 143 40.48 15.80 -11.81
CA ALA A 143 41.07 17.10 -11.48
C ALA A 143 41.88 17.04 -10.17
N LYS A 144 41.34 16.39 -9.12
CA LYS A 144 42.05 16.14 -7.85
C LYS A 144 43.38 15.42 -8.08
N HIS A 145 43.38 14.33 -8.85
CA HIS A 145 44.61 13.58 -9.16
C HIS A 145 45.61 14.42 -9.97
N GLY A 146 45.13 15.27 -10.89
CA GLY A 146 45.95 16.22 -11.64
C GLY A 146 46.63 17.26 -10.75
N LEU A 147 45.87 17.90 -9.86
CA LEU A 147 46.39 18.88 -8.90
C LEU A 147 47.39 18.23 -7.92
N LEU A 148 47.08 17.03 -7.40
CA LEU A 148 48.02 16.28 -6.56
C LEU A 148 49.36 16.02 -7.26
N ARG A 149 49.32 15.72 -8.57
CA ARG A 149 50.53 15.53 -9.38
C ARG A 149 51.31 16.85 -9.52
N LEU A 150 50.62 17.97 -9.71
CA LEU A 150 51.25 19.31 -9.75
C LEU A 150 51.91 19.67 -8.41
N VAL A 151 51.20 19.51 -7.28
CA VAL A 151 51.76 19.74 -5.94
C VAL A 151 53.02 18.91 -5.72
N LYS A 152 52.99 17.62 -6.09
CA LYS A 152 54.19 16.75 -6.00
C LYS A 152 55.35 17.25 -6.86
N ASN A 153 55.08 17.74 -8.07
CA ASN A 153 56.12 18.29 -8.94
C ASN A 153 56.77 19.55 -8.35
N PHE A 154 55.98 20.45 -7.76
CA PHE A 154 56.52 21.63 -7.07
C PHE A 154 57.37 21.23 -5.87
N ASN A 155 56.91 20.28 -5.04
CA ASN A 155 57.69 19.81 -3.89
C ASN A 155 59.02 19.16 -4.31
N SER A 156 59.05 18.42 -5.42
CA SER A 156 60.29 17.83 -5.95
C SER A 156 61.28 18.86 -6.51
N ARG A 157 60.81 20.04 -6.91
CA ARG A 157 61.65 21.16 -7.40
C ARG A 157 62.04 22.14 -6.30
N VAL A 158 61.21 22.29 -5.27
CA VAL A 158 61.34 23.36 -4.27
C VAL A 158 62.12 22.91 -3.03
N ASN A 159 62.33 21.62 -2.72
CA ASN A 159 63.08 21.25 -1.51
C ASN A 159 63.86 19.92 -1.54
N ARG A 160 65.16 20.01 -1.20
CA ARG A 160 65.97 18.99 -0.48
C ARG A 160 65.60 18.94 1.02
N THR A 161 64.38 19.31 1.39
CA THR A 161 64.00 19.50 2.79
C THR A 161 62.71 18.77 3.08
N GLU A 162 62.86 17.86 4.03
CA GLU A 162 61.94 16.83 4.49
C GLU A 162 60.66 17.45 5.08
N SER A 163 59.51 17.17 4.47
CA SER A 163 58.22 17.04 5.16
C SER A 163 57.15 16.71 4.13
N SER A 164 56.82 15.42 3.98
CA SER A 164 55.67 14.98 3.18
C SER A 164 55.04 13.76 3.83
N ASP A 165 54.33 14.01 4.93
CA ASP A 165 53.49 13.01 5.59
C ASP A 165 52.16 13.64 5.99
N GLN A 166 51.33 14.06 5.03
CA GLN A 166 49.95 14.44 5.38
C GLN A 166 48.89 14.38 4.29
N LEU A 167 49.09 13.60 3.22
CA LEU A 167 48.03 13.36 2.25
C LEU A 167 47.77 11.86 2.04
N LYS A 168 47.28 11.20 3.09
CA LYS A 168 46.61 9.91 2.93
C LYS A 168 45.16 10.16 2.58
N CYS A 169 44.81 9.78 1.35
CA CYS A 169 43.44 9.77 0.87
C CYS A 169 42.68 8.64 1.57
N GLU A 170 41.94 8.97 2.63
CA GLU A 170 40.96 8.05 3.20
C GLU A 170 39.88 7.74 2.16
N LYS A 171 39.75 6.45 1.84
CA LYS A 171 38.60 5.92 1.13
C LYS A 171 37.40 5.97 2.07
N THR A 172 36.72 7.11 2.12
CA THR A 172 35.46 7.27 2.85
C THR A 172 34.38 6.45 2.17
N LYS A 173 34.13 5.26 2.72
CA LYS A 173 32.88 4.51 2.51
C LYS A 173 31.78 5.29 3.24
N LEU A 174 31.08 6.17 2.54
CA LEU A 174 29.82 6.71 3.02
C LEU A 174 28.76 6.42 1.97
N LEU A 175 27.97 5.40 2.29
CA LEU A 175 26.68 5.17 1.69
C LEU A 175 25.77 6.34 2.09
N ASN A 176 25.01 6.78 1.09
CA ASN A 176 23.93 7.75 1.12
C ASN A 176 24.32 9.21 0.82
N GLU A 177 23.68 9.70 -0.25
CA GLU A 177 23.78 11.01 -0.89
C GLU A 177 25.03 11.26 -1.74
N GLU A 178 24.97 10.82 -2.99
CA GLU A 178 25.94 11.13 -4.06
C GLU A 178 26.26 12.63 -4.16
N LYS A 179 25.27 13.50 -3.90
CA LYS A 179 25.45 14.96 -3.83
C LYS A 179 26.39 15.38 -2.69
N ALA A 180 26.32 14.72 -1.53
CA ALA A 180 27.21 15.00 -0.40
C ALA A 180 28.64 14.54 -0.70
N VAL A 181 28.81 13.36 -1.31
CA VAL A 181 30.13 12.85 -1.74
C VAL A 181 30.76 13.77 -2.77
N PHE A 182 29.99 14.24 -3.76
CA PHE A 182 30.44 15.22 -4.75
C PHE A 182 30.90 16.54 -4.12
N SER A 183 30.11 17.08 -3.18
CA SER A 183 30.45 18.32 -2.47
C SER A 183 31.76 18.21 -1.66
N VAL A 184 31.95 17.10 -0.93
CA VAL A 184 33.18 16.85 -0.17
C VAL A 184 34.41 16.77 -1.08
N GLU A 185 34.28 16.07 -2.22
CA GLU A 185 35.40 15.91 -3.13
C GLU A 185 35.73 17.22 -3.88
N LEU A 186 34.72 18.03 -4.20
CA LEU A 186 34.88 19.35 -4.79
C LEU A 186 35.63 20.31 -3.83
N LYS A 187 35.31 20.29 -2.54
CA LYS A 187 36.03 21.08 -1.52
C LYS A 187 37.51 20.73 -1.49
N LYS A 188 37.86 19.43 -1.54
CA LYS A 188 39.26 18.99 -1.59
C LYS A 188 39.99 19.45 -2.85
N VAL A 189 39.31 19.48 -4.01
CA VAL A 189 39.88 20.03 -5.25
C VAL A 189 40.17 21.51 -5.10
N LEU A 190 39.26 22.28 -4.49
CA LEU A 190 39.46 23.70 -4.23
C LEU A 190 40.66 23.95 -3.29
N GLU A 191 40.74 23.20 -2.19
CA GLU A 191 41.89 23.26 -1.26
C GLU A 191 43.21 22.95 -1.97
N LEU A 192 43.23 21.91 -2.82
CA LEU A 192 44.41 21.56 -3.61
C LEU A 192 44.75 22.60 -4.67
N ALA A 193 43.77 23.25 -5.28
CA ALA A 193 44.00 24.31 -6.26
C ALA A 193 44.66 25.52 -5.59
N ASN A 194 44.16 25.95 -4.44
CA ASN A 194 44.77 27.02 -3.65
C ASN A 194 46.21 26.68 -3.24
N LEU A 195 46.47 25.43 -2.84
CA LEU A 195 47.83 24.98 -2.50
C LEU A 195 48.76 24.99 -3.73
N VAL A 196 48.25 24.64 -4.92
CA VAL A 196 49.04 24.74 -6.17
C VAL A 196 49.33 26.19 -6.51
N GLU A 197 48.38 27.11 -6.36
CA GLU A 197 48.59 28.54 -6.59
C GLU A 197 49.65 29.12 -5.65
N GLU A 198 49.60 28.78 -4.36
CA GLU A 198 50.60 29.17 -3.38
C GLU A 198 52.00 28.67 -3.77
N LYS A 199 52.12 27.37 -4.08
CA LYS A 199 53.40 26.76 -4.49
C LYS A 199 53.93 27.30 -5.82
N TRP A 200 53.04 27.66 -6.75
CA TRP A 200 53.42 28.34 -7.98
C TRP A 200 53.97 29.74 -7.72
N GLY A 201 53.33 30.51 -6.83
CA GLY A 201 53.80 31.82 -6.40
C GLY A 201 55.20 31.77 -5.79
N GLU A 202 55.45 30.82 -4.87
CA GLU A 202 56.78 30.57 -4.29
C GLU A 202 57.84 30.29 -5.39
N TYR A 203 57.50 29.43 -6.35
CA TYR A 203 58.39 29.08 -7.45
C TYR A 203 58.69 30.28 -8.38
N GLU A 204 57.68 31.09 -8.69
CA GLU A 204 57.84 32.29 -9.52
C GLU A 204 58.74 33.33 -8.84
N GLU A 205 58.58 33.52 -7.52
CA GLU A 205 59.48 34.38 -6.74
C GLU A 205 60.91 33.86 -6.69
N MET A 206 61.11 32.55 -6.50
CA MET A 206 62.44 31.93 -6.55
C MET A 206 63.09 32.16 -7.92
N ARG A 207 62.36 31.97 -9.02
CA ARG A 207 62.87 32.25 -10.38
C ARG A 207 63.17 33.72 -10.60
N LYS A 208 62.38 34.64 -10.06
CA LYS A 208 62.67 36.09 -10.10
C LYS A 208 63.92 36.44 -9.29
N LYS A 209 64.17 35.77 -8.16
CA LYS A 209 65.41 35.93 -7.36
C LYS A 209 66.62 35.42 -8.14
N GLU A 210 66.57 34.18 -8.62
CA GLU A 210 67.64 33.56 -9.43
C GLU A 210 67.98 34.40 -10.67
N LYS A 211 66.95 34.89 -11.39
CA LYS A 211 67.16 35.79 -12.55
C LYS A 211 67.89 37.08 -12.15
N ARG A 212 67.50 37.72 -11.04
CA ARG A 212 68.18 38.93 -10.55
C ARG A 212 69.63 38.66 -10.16
N GLU A 213 69.91 37.51 -9.54
CA GLU A 213 71.28 37.10 -9.19
C GLU A 213 72.15 36.85 -10.43
N LEU A 214 71.59 36.21 -11.46
CA LEU A 214 72.27 36.02 -12.75
C LEU A 214 72.48 37.33 -13.50
N GLU A 215 71.50 38.24 -13.48
CA GLU A 215 71.63 39.58 -14.07
C GLU A 215 72.71 40.39 -13.36
N ASN A 216 72.75 40.35 -12.02
CA ASN A 216 73.81 40.99 -11.23
C ASN A 216 75.19 40.38 -11.53
N SER A 217 75.28 39.05 -11.66
CA SER A 217 76.52 38.35 -12.02
C SER A 217 76.99 38.71 -13.43
N ALA A 218 76.06 38.80 -14.39
CA ALA A 218 76.35 39.22 -15.75
C ALA A 218 76.78 40.69 -15.82
N ALA A 219 76.15 41.57 -15.05
CA ALA A 219 76.54 42.97 -14.94
C ALA A 219 77.95 43.13 -14.35
N SER A 220 78.27 42.38 -13.29
CA SER A 220 79.61 42.33 -12.69
C SER A 220 80.66 41.81 -13.68
N LEU A 221 80.39 40.72 -14.42
CA LEU A 221 81.29 40.23 -15.47
C LEU A 221 81.45 41.22 -16.64
N ALA A 222 80.41 42.00 -16.96
CA ALA A 222 80.49 43.05 -17.97
C ALA A 222 81.36 44.23 -17.50
N GLU A 223 81.32 44.57 -16.22
CA GLU A 223 82.18 45.57 -15.59
C GLU A 223 83.65 45.11 -15.55
N GLU A 224 83.91 43.88 -15.09
CA GLU A 224 85.27 43.30 -15.14
C GLU A 224 85.83 43.27 -16.57
N ASN A 225 85.00 42.94 -17.58
CA ASN A 225 85.42 43.01 -18.98
C ASN A 225 85.73 44.45 -19.43
N ARG A 226 85.01 45.46 -18.93
CA ARG A 226 85.36 46.87 -19.20
C ARG A 226 86.70 47.24 -18.56
N ASP A 227 86.95 46.77 -17.35
CA ASP A 227 88.20 47.01 -16.61
C ASP A 227 89.39 46.31 -17.29
N ILE A 228 89.23 45.06 -17.73
CA ILE A 228 90.25 44.36 -18.53
C ILE A 228 90.51 45.11 -19.84
N ASN A 229 89.46 45.60 -20.50
CA ASN A 229 89.60 46.34 -21.75
C ASN A 229 90.27 47.72 -21.54
N SER A 230 90.02 48.38 -20.41
CA SER A 230 90.73 49.62 -20.04
C SER A 230 92.21 49.35 -19.74
N LEU A 231 92.52 48.28 -19.00
CA LEU A 231 93.90 47.82 -18.76
C LEU A 231 94.62 47.46 -20.06
N LEU A 232 93.96 46.79 -21.00
CA LEU A 232 94.52 46.47 -22.31
C LEU A 232 94.83 47.74 -23.11
N ARG A 233 93.97 48.77 -23.06
CA ARG A 233 94.29 50.07 -23.69
C ARG A 233 95.48 50.74 -23.03
N ILE A 234 95.56 50.73 -21.69
CA ILE A 234 96.71 51.28 -20.96
C ILE A 234 97.99 50.53 -21.37
N ALA A 235 97.98 49.20 -21.35
CA ALA A 235 99.11 48.39 -21.76
C ALA A 235 99.50 48.59 -23.23
N LEU A 236 98.53 48.80 -24.14
CA LEU A 236 98.80 49.16 -25.53
C LEU A 236 99.47 50.53 -25.65
N VAL A 237 99.02 51.53 -24.90
CA VAL A 237 99.64 52.87 -24.87
C VAL A 237 101.04 52.81 -24.24
N GLU A 238 101.24 52.05 -23.17
CA GLU A 238 102.55 51.81 -22.57
C GLU A 238 103.49 51.06 -23.51
N LYS A 239 103.00 50.05 -24.23
CA LYS A 239 103.76 49.38 -25.29
C LYS A 239 104.17 50.38 -26.38
N GLU A 240 103.26 51.25 -26.82
CA GLU A 240 103.55 52.27 -27.83
C GLU A 240 104.59 53.29 -27.33
N THR A 241 104.54 53.69 -26.07
CA THR A 241 105.53 54.60 -25.48
C THR A 241 106.88 53.92 -25.25
N ALA A 242 106.90 52.64 -24.87
CA ALA A 242 108.09 51.80 -24.80
C ALA A 242 108.70 51.53 -26.18
N GLU A 243 107.88 51.35 -27.23
CA GLU A 243 108.37 51.27 -28.62
C GLU A 243 108.93 52.62 -29.10
N LYS A 244 108.31 53.74 -28.70
CA LYS A 244 108.85 55.09 -28.97
C LYS A 244 110.17 55.35 -28.23
N SER A 245 110.36 54.81 -27.02
CA SER A 245 111.64 54.91 -26.28
C SER A 245 112.69 53.93 -26.82
N LEU A 246 112.28 52.73 -27.24
CA LEU A 246 113.14 51.74 -27.88
C LEU A 246 113.58 52.20 -29.27
N ASN A 247 112.74 52.93 -30.01
CA ASN A 247 113.13 53.61 -31.26
C ASN A 247 114.17 54.73 -31.02
N ARG A 248 114.25 55.34 -29.83
CA ARG A 248 115.37 56.24 -29.47
C ARG A 248 116.67 55.49 -29.17
N ILE A 249 116.59 54.23 -28.71
CA ILE A 249 117.75 53.35 -28.49
C ILE A 249 118.15 52.62 -29.80
N ARG A 250 117.20 52.43 -30.72
CA ARG A 250 117.35 51.88 -32.07
C ARG A 250 117.88 52.92 -33.09
N GLY A 251 118.61 53.93 -32.63
CA GLY A 251 119.37 54.84 -33.50
C GLY A 251 120.74 54.29 -33.94
N ASN A 252 121.16 53.11 -33.45
CA ASN A 252 122.55 52.64 -33.62
C ASN A 252 122.71 51.21 -34.21
N THR A 253 121.67 50.63 -34.82
CA THR A 253 121.72 49.27 -35.39
C THR A 253 121.14 49.16 -36.80
N GLU A 254 121.36 50.18 -37.64
CA GLU A 254 120.81 50.28 -39.00
C GLU A 254 121.47 49.35 -40.05
N GLN A 255 122.62 48.72 -39.76
CA GLN A 255 123.38 48.03 -40.83
C GLN A 255 123.11 46.53 -41.01
N LYS A 256 122.32 45.85 -40.16
CA LYS A 256 122.14 44.38 -40.26
C LYS A 256 120.72 43.85 -40.43
N ARG A 257 119.70 44.69 -40.52
CA ARG A 257 118.30 44.24 -40.75
C ARG A 257 117.72 44.57 -42.13
N GLY A 258 118.48 45.28 -42.98
CA GLY A 258 118.11 45.58 -44.37
C GLY A 258 118.05 44.36 -45.30
N ALA A 259 118.67 43.24 -44.92
CA ALA A 259 118.74 42.05 -45.77
C ALA A 259 117.59 41.04 -45.57
N ILE A 260 116.79 41.16 -44.51
CA ILE A 260 115.70 40.19 -44.22
C ILE A 260 114.32 40.74 -44.64
N MET A 261 114.19 42.05 -44.90
CA MET A 261 112.91 42.66 -45.29
C MET A 261 112.60 42.54 -46.80
N GLN A 262 113.60 42.30 -47.66
CA GLN A 262 113.39 42.28 -49.12
C GLN A 262 112.79 40.98 -49.67
N ILE A 263 112.62 39.93 -48.86
CA ILE A 263 112.11 38.63 -49.32
C ILE A 263 110.58 38.48 -49.12
N ALA A 264 109.93 39.35 -48.36
CA ALA A 264 108.47 39.28 -48.13
C ALA A 264 107.64 40.38 -48.85
N GLU A 265 108.26 41.21 -49.68
CA GLU A 265 107.60 42.38 -50.31
C GLU A 265 107.15 42.21 -51.77
N ARG A 266 107.18 40.99 -52.36
CA ARG A 266 106.64 40.79 -53.73
C ARG A 266 105.77 39.55 -53.88
N GLY A 267 104.58 39.62 -53.28
CA GLY A 267 103.45 38.73 -53.53
C GLY A 267 102.11 39.47 -53.43
N LEU A 268 101.76 40.20 -54.50
CA LEU A 268 100.40 40.20 -55.08
C LEU A 268 99.23 40.62 -54.14
N GLN A 269 98.93 41.90 -53.95
CA GLN A 269 97.97 42.69 -54.75
C GLN A 269 96.73 41.95 -55.32
N LYS A 270 95.53 42.52 -55.04
CA LYS A 270 94.43 42.85 -56.00
C LYS A 270 93.07 42.14 -55.84
N VAL A 271 92.19 42.70 -55.00
CA VAL A 271 90.77 43.11 -55.25
C VAL A 271 90.43 44.09 -54.10
N GLY A 272 89.94 45.31 -54.22
CA GLY A 272 89.05 45.96 -55.19
C GLY A 272 87.67 46.17 -54.54
N PHE A 273 87.13 47.39 -54.62
CA PHE A 273 85.88 47.98 -54.05
C PHE A 273 86.03 48.64 -52.66
N GLY A 274 85.83 49.94 -52.43
CA GLY A 274 85.29 51.04 -53.25
C GLY A 274 84.06 51.71 -52.60
N PHE A 275 83.98 53.05 -52.70
CA PHE A 275 82.87 53.99 -52.37
C PHE A 275 82.73 54.49 -50.90
N GLY A 276 82.65 55.79 -50.59
CA GLY A 276 82.56 57.00 -51.41
C GLY A 276 82.49 58.28 -50.53
N PHE A 277 82.97 59.37 -51.12
CA PHE A 277 82.98 60.78 -50.66
C PHE A 277 81.61 61.32 -50.20
N MET A 278 81.59 62.23 -49.22
CA MET A 278 81.09 63.60 -49.46
C MET A 278 81.58 64.60 -48.40
N MET A 279 82.10 65.72 -48.91
CA MET A 279 82.63 66.87 -48.20
C MET A 279 81.54 67.96 -48.21
N GLY A 280 81.40 68.74 -47.13
CA GLY A 280 80.46 69.85 -47.07
C GLY A 280 80.58 70.67 -45.79
N SER A 281 81.39 71.71 -45.86
CA SER A 281 81.65 72.76 -44.85
C SER A 281 80.39 73.51 -44.40
N ALA A 282 80.29 73.88 -43.11
CA ALA A 282 80.29 75.28 -42.64
C ALA A 282 79.92 75.43 -41.14
N THR A 283 80.80 76.17 -40.44
CA THR A 283 80.53 77.21 -39.42
C THR A 283 79.98 76.91 -38.02
N SER A 284 80.60 77.64 -37.07
CA SER A 284 80.31 77.91 -35.64
C SER A 284 80.48 76.72 -34.68
N GLU A 285 81.61 76.62 -33.98
CA GLU A 285 81.95 77.32 -32.71
C GLU A 285 81.10 76.77 -31.55
N THR A 286 81.62 75.80 -30.77
CA THR A 286 82.36 75.97 -29.49
C THR A 286 81.48 76.60 -28.39
N SER A 287 81.42 76.17 -27.14
CA SER A 287 82.09 75.15 -26.35
C SER A 287 81.65 75.37 -24.89
N SER A 288 81.52 74.28 -24.15
CA SER A 288 82.15 74.11 -22.82
C SER A 288 81.71 75.00 -21.65
N ASP A 289 81.06 74.33 -20.70
CA ASP A 289 81.45 74.19 -19.29
C ASP A 289 81.86 75.42 -18.45
N ASN A 290 81.07 75.58 -17.39
CA ASN A 290 81.46 75.52 -15.98
C ASN A 290 82.10 76.73 -15.25
N LEU A 291 81.43 76.99 -14.12
CA LEU A 291 81.89 77.38 -12.78
C LEU A 291 82.64 78.72 -12.54
N ASP A 292 81.98 79.47 -11.66
CA ASP A 292 82.45 80.08 -10.41
C ASP A 292 83.22 81.41 -10.33
N SER A 293 82.76 82.11 -9.28
CA SER A 293 83.41 83.08 -8.38
C SER A 293 83.58 84.56 -8.76
N GLU A 294 82.76 85.35 -8.05
CA GLU A 294 83.13 86.43 -7.11
C GLU A 294 84.01 87.63 -7.52
N THR A 295 83.37 88.80 -7.32
CA THR A 295 83.91 90.08 -6.78
C THR A 295 84.94 90.88 -7.57
N SER A 296 84.61 92.11 -7.99
CA SER A 296 84.85 93.34 -7.22
C SER A 296 84.57 94.63 -8.04
N ALA A 297 83.77 95.51 -7.43
CA ALA A 297 83.78 96.98 -7.38
C ALA A 297 84.06 97.92 -8.59
N LYS A 298 83.10 98.87 -8.74
CA LYS A 298 83.18 100.29 -9.15
C LYS A 298 83.39 100.55 -10.66
N SER A 299 82.85 101.58 -11.30
CA SER A 299 82.20 102.87 -10.96
C SER A 299 81.60 103.34 -12.32
N ASP A 300 80.68 104.28 -12.51
CA ASP A 300 79.88 105.21 -11.73
C ASP A 300 78.81 105.72 -12.71
N ASN A 301 77.65 106.10 -12.16
CA ASN A 301 76.94 107.33 -12.56
C ASN A 301 76.35 107.41 -13.98
N ASP A 302 75.05 107.13 -14.12
CA ASP A 302 74.14 108.24 -14.44
C ASP A 302 72.70 107.97 -13.97
N GLU A 303 72.12 109.01 -13.40
CA GLU A 303 71.00 109.02 -12.50
C GLU A 303 69.63 109.06 -13.22
N CYS A 304 68.61 108.64 -12.49
CA CYS A 304 67.29 109.27 -12.52
C CYS A 304 66.36 108.99 -13.72
N GLN A 305 66.15 107.71 -14.06
CA GLN A 305 64.85 107.24 -14.59
C GLN A 305 64.62 105.70 -14.60
N THR A 306 65.59 104.89 -14.16
CA THR A 306 65.58 103.42 -14.36
C THR A 306 65.25 102.59 -13.10
N GLU A 307 65.41 103.14 -11.89
CA GLU A 307 65.13 102.41 -10.63
C GLU A 307 63.63 102.28 -10.33
N ALA A 308 62.84 103.31 -10.64
CA ALA A 308 61.38 103.24 -10.52
C ALA A 308 60.79 102.22 -11.50
N VAL A 309 61.33 102.14 -12.72
CA VAL A 309 60.86 101.21 -13.77
C VAL A 309 61.25 99.76 -13.45
N THR A 310 62.43 99.54 -12.87
CA THR A 310 62.86 98.20 -12.42
C THR A 310 62.10 97.75 -11.17
N LEU A 311 61.91 98.60 -10.17
CA LEU A 311 61.06 98.30 -9.01
C LEU A 311 59.61 98.03 -9.42
N VAL A 312 59.04 98.84 -10.31
CA VAL A 312 57.69 98.59 -10.85
C VAL A 312 57.63 97.25 -11.59
N SER A 313 58.64 96.89 -12.38
CA SER A 313 58.68 95.59 -13.07
C SER A 313 58.82 94.39 -12.11
N THR A 314 59.58 94.53 -11.02
CA THR A 314 59.70 93.47 -9.99
C THR A 314 58.41 93.33 -9.18
N VAL A 315 57.74 94.43 -8.83
CA VAL A 315 56.43 94.40 -8.18
C VAL A 315 55.36 93.84 -9.12
N GLU A 316 55.42 94.16 -10.41
CA GLU A 316 54.49 93.64 -11.42
C GLU A 316 54.67 92.12 -11.64
N THR A 317 55.91 91.63 -11.66
CA THR A 317 56.19 90.19 -11.76
C THR A 317 55.78 89.44 -10.49
N ILE A 318 56.04 89.99 -9.31
CA ILE A 318 55.59 89.41 -8.02
C ILE A 318 54.06 89.40 -7.94
N THR A 319 53.38 90.48 -8.31
CA THR A 319 51.91 90.52 -8.30
C THR A 319 51.28 89.58 -9.32
N LYS A 320 51.88 89.41 -10.51
CA LYS A 320 51.45 88.38 -11.48
C LYS A 320 51.63 86.97 -10.91
N LYS A 321 52.78 86.69 -10.25
CA LYS A 321 53.05 85.39 -9.61
C LYS A 321 52.05 85.10 -8.48
N LEU A 322 51.82 86.06 -7.59
CA LEU A 322 50.84 85.93 -6.50
C LEU A 322 49.41 85.76 -7.03
N ARG A 323 49.03 86.46 -8.11
CA ARG A 323 47.71 86.26 -8.75
C ARG A 323 47.57 84.84 -9.31
N LEU A 324 48.60 84.30 -9.95
CA LEU A 324 48.59 82.92 -10.44
C LEU A 324 48.46 81.93 -9.26
N GLU A 325 49.23 82.10 -8.19
CA GLU A 325 49.14 81.28 -6.98
C GLU A 325 47.76 81.36 -6.33
N ILE A 326 47.15 82.56 -6.22
CA ILE A 326 45.78 82.74 -5.71
C ILE A 326 44.78 81.97 -6.58
N THR A 327 44.87 82.07 -7.91
CA THR A 327 43.96 81.33 -8.80
C THR A 327 44.16 79.82 -8.72
N GLN A 328 45.40 79.36 -8.50
CA GLN A 328 45.71 77.94 -8.34
C GLN A 328 45.19 77.41 -7.01
N LEU A 329 45.36 78.15 -5.92
CA LEU A 329 44.81 77.81 -4.61
C LEU A 329 43.29 77.77 -4.62
N GLN A 330 42.64 78.75 -5.26
CA GLN A 330 41.18 78.73 -5.44
C GLN A 330 40.71 77.49 -6.21
N ARG A 331 41.41 77.12 -7.29
CA ARG A 331 41.11 75.89 -8.04
C ARG A 331 41.28 74.64 -7.17
N SER A 332 42.37 74.55 -6.39
CA SER A 332 42.61 73.42 -5.49
C SER A 332 41.58 73.33 -4.35
N LEU A 333 41.10 74.48 -3.86
CA LEU A 333 40.04 74.53 -2.86
C LEU A 333 38.71 74.05 -3.43
N GLU A 334 38.39 74.43 -4.66
CA GLU A 334 37.18 74.01 -5.36
C GLU A 334 37.22 72.51 -5.73
N GLU A 335 38.38 72.01 -6.15
CA GLU A 335 38.63 70.57 -6.36
C GLU A 335 38.49 69.79 -5.04
N SER A 336 38.99 70.31 -3.92
CA SER A 336 38.80 69.68 -2.61
C SER A 336 37.34 69.71 -2.14
N ARG A 337 36.59 70.79 -2.41
CA ARG A 337 35.17 70.89 -2.06
C ARG A 337 34.32 69.91 -2.87
N SER A 338 34.51 69.87 -4.19
CA SER A 338 33.83 68.90 -5.05
C SER A 338 34.20 67.45 -4.69
N GLY A 339 35.45 67.18 -4.31
CA GLY A 339 35.88 65.89 -3.77
C GLY A 339 35.15 65.53 -2.46
N MET A 340 35.00 66.47 -1.54
CA MET A 340 34.25 66.30 -0.29
C MET A 340 32.76 66.02 -0.57
N GLU A 341 32.12 66.80 -1.45
CA GLU A 341 30.72 66.61 -1.84
C GLU A 341 30.50 65.24 -2.50
N PHE A 342 31.45 64.77 -3.31
CA PHE A 342 31.39 63.43 -3.90
C PHE A 342 31.46 62.33 -2.83
N LEU A 343 32.38 62.44 -1.87
CA LEU A 343 32.48 61.49 -0.76
C LEU A 343 31.24 61.52 0.14
N GLN A 344 30.70 62.71 0.42
CA GLN A 344 29.46 62.88 1.17
C GLN A 344 28.30 62.17 0.46
N ASN A 345 28.13 62.40 -0.85
CA ASN A 345 27.11 61.71 -1.65
C ASN A 345 27.28 60.18 -1.64
N LEU A 346 28.51 59.68 -1.65
CA LEU A 346 28.79 58.24 -1.59
C LEU A 346 28.44 57.68 -0.20
N SER A 347 28.80 58.40 0.86
CA SER A 347 28.43 58.09 2.24
C SER A 347 26.92 58.09 2.45
N ASP A 348 26.19 59.06 1.89
CA ASP A 348 24.74 59.15 1.99
C ASP A 348 24.04 58.01 1.22
N LYS A 349 24.56 57.64 0.06
CA LYS A 349 24.09 56.45 -0.68
C LYS A 349 24.36 55.16 0.10
N GLN A 350 25.50 55.05 0.78
CA GLN A 350 25.80 53.90 1.62
C GLN A 350 24.89 53.84 2.85
N SER A 351 24.66 54.97 3.52
CA SER A 351 23.80 55.04 4.71
C SER A 351 22.34 54.71 4.36
N GLN A 352 21.84 55.18 3.20
CA GLN A 352 20.52 54.82 2.71
C GLN A 352 20.41 53.31 2.45
N LYS A 353 21.37 52.70 1.74
CA LYS A 353 21.39 51.25 1.50
C LYS A 353 21.45 50.45 2.79
N LEU A 354 22.23 50.89 3.77
CA LEU A 354 22.29 50.25 5.09
C LEU A 354 20.94 50.35 5.82
N ALA A 355 20.24 51.50 5.73
CA ALA A 355 18.92 51.67 6.31
C ALA A 355 17.85 50.80 5.63
N GLU A 356 17.92 50.65 4.30
CA GLU A 356 17.03 49.75 3.53
C GLU A 356 17.30 48.28 3.88
N ASN A 357 18.56 47.85 3.91
CA ASN A 357 18.93 46.50 4.32
C ASN A 357 18.51 46.20 5.77
N MET A 358 18.62 47.17 6.67
CA MET A 358 18.17 47.05 8.06
C MET A 358 16.66 46.78 8.16
N LYS A 359 15.84 47.45 7.33
CA LYS A 359 14.39 47.19 7.27
C LYS A 359 14.11 45.80 6.71
N TYR A 360 14.79 45.42 5.64
CA TYR A 360 14.64 44.11 5.02
C TYR A 360 15.02 42.95 5.98
N ILE A 361 16.09 43.12 6.76
CA ILE A 361 16.48 42.13 7.78
C ILE A 361 15.36 41.97 8.83
N LYS A 362 14.78 43.07 9.32
CA LYS A 362 13.68 43.01 10.29
C LYS A 362 12.43 42.31 9.72
N GLU A 363 12.08 42.58 8.47
CA GLU A 363 10.96 41.90 7.79
C GLU A 363 11.21 40.39 7.67
N LEU A 364 12.46 39.97 7.44
CA LEU A 364 12.83 38.56 7.43
C LEU A 364 12.76 37.93 8.82
N GLU A 365 13.23 38.62 9.86
CA GLU A 365 13.16 38.17 11.26
C GLU A 365 11.69 37.99 11.69
N ASP A 366 10.81 38.95 11.38
CA ASP A 366 9.38 38.86 11.70
C ASP A 366 8.71 37.68 10.96
N ARG A 367 9.09 37.45 9.69
CA ARG A 367 8.60 36.31 8.92
C ARG A 367 9.10 34.98 9.50
N GLU A 368 10.36 34.92 9.93
CA GLU A 368 10.94 33.75 10.60
C GLU A 368 10.22 33.45 11.92
N MET A 369 9.96 34.46 12.75
CA MET A 369 9.20 34.29 13.98
C MET A 369 7.78 33.78 13.73
N LEU A 370 7.08 34.33 12.74
CA LEU A 370 5.72 33.91 12.40
C LEU A 370 5.69 32.47 11.86
N LEU A 371 6.65 32.10 11.01
CA LEU A 371 6.78 30.74 10.52
C LEU A 371 7.11 29.77 11.65
N THR A 372 7.98 30.15 12.58
CA THR A 372 8.33 29.34 13.76
C THR A 372 7.10 29.08 14.63
N GLN A 373 6.32 30.12 14.95
CA GLN A 373 5.06 29.97 15.70
C GLN A 373 4.05 29.07 14.97
N LYS A 374 3.94 29.20 13.65
CA LYS A 374 3.06 28.34 12.84
C LYS A 374 3.51 26.88 12.84
N VAL A 375 4.82 26.63 12.75
CA VAL A 375 5.37 25.26 12.84
C VAL A 375 5.12 24.69 14.23
N GLU A 376 5.34 25.45 15.31
CA GLU A 376 5.04 25.01 16.67
C GLU A 376 3.55 24.66 16.86
N ALA A 377 2.64 25.48 16.33
CA ALA A 377 1.20 25.20 16.37
C ALA A 377 0.85 23.89 15.65
N LEU A 378 1.40 23.68 14.44
CA LEU A 378 1.20 22.43 13.68
C LEU A 378 1.82 21.21 14.39
N VAL A 379 2.94 21.38 15.09
CA VAL A 379 3.56 20.31 15.88
C VAL A 379 2.66 19.90 17.05
N VAL A 380 1.97 20.86 17.69
CA VAL A 380 1.00 20.56 18.75
C VAL A 380 -0.22 19.84 18.17
N GLU A 381 -0.79 20.33 17.07
CA GLU A 381 -1.94 19.70 16.40
C GLU A 381 -1.62 18.27 15.94
N ASN A 382 -0.42 18.03 15.41
CA ASN A 382 0.04 16.68 15.06
C ASN A 382 0.12 15.75 16.27
N LYS A 383 0.60 16.23 17.42
CA LYS A 383 0.63 15.43 18.66
C LYS A 383 -0.78 15.06 19.13
N ASP A 384 -1.70 16.02 19.11
CA ASP A 384 -3.10 15.77 19.50
C ASP A 384 -3.75 14.74 18.55
N ALA A 385 -3.46 14.83 17.25
CA ALA A 385 -3.93 13.85 16.26
C ALA A 385 -3.30 12.45 16.46
N GLU A 386 -2.01 12.38 16.80
CA GLU A 386 -1.32 11.11 17.11
C GLU A 386 -1.89 10.43 18.36
N GLU A 387 -2.23 11.21 19.40
CA GLU A 387 -2.90 10.70 20.59
C GLU A 387 -4.30 10.17 20.26
N GLU A 388 -5.06 10.89 19.45
CA GLU A 388 -6.39 10.44 19.01
C GLU A 388 -6.30 9.17 18.17
N ILE A 389 -5.36 9.08 17.21
CA ILE A 389 -5.07 7.85 16.46
C ILE A 389 -4.74 6.69 17.41
N SER A 390 -4.00 6.95 18.48
CA SER A 390 -3.66 5.93 19.48
C SER A 390 -4.90 5.44 20.25
N ARG A 391 -5.81 6.35 20.63
CA ARG A 391 -7.09 5.99 21.26
C ARG A 391 -7.98 5.15 20.33
N TRP A 392 -8.11 5.55 19.07
CA TRP A 392 -8.89 4.77 18.08
C TRP A 392 -8.28 3.39 17.84
N ARG A 393 -6.95 3.29 17.81
CA ARG A 393 -6.25 2.01 17.70
C ARG A 393 -6.57 1.08 18.86
N GLU A 394 -6.49 1.57 20.09
CA GLU A 394 -6.81 0.80 21.30
C GLU A 394 -8.28 0.35 21.31
N ALA A 395 -9.20 1.23 20.93
CA ALA A 395 -10.62 0.88 20.80
C ALA A 395 -10.85 -0.24 19.77
N CYS A 396 -10.24 -0.14 18.58
CA CYS A 396 -10.31 -1.18 17.57
C CYS A 396 -9.70 -2.50 18.04
N GLU A 397 -8.59 -2.47 18.79
CA GLU A 397 -7.98 -3.69 19.34
C GLU A 397 -8.92 -4.38 20.33
N MET A 398 -9.56 -3.62 21.23
CA MET A 398 -10.55 -4.13 22.17
C MET A 398 -11.77 -4.76 21.47
N GLU A 399 -12.27 -4.13 20.39
CA GLU A 399 -13.36 -4.70 19.59
C GLU A 399 -12.93 -5.99 18.88
N VAL A 400 -11.71 -6.05 18.35
CA VAL A 400 -11.16 -7.27 17.73
C VAL A 400 -11.01 -8.39 18.77
N GLU A 401 -10.55 -8.08 19.99
CA GLU A 401 -10.48 -9.05 21.08
C GLU A 401 -11.86 -9.57 21.50
N ALA A 402 -12.84 -8.67 21.62
CA ALA A 402 -14.23 -9.04 21.90
C ALA A 402 -14.80 -9.92 20.77
N GLY A 403 -14.55 -9.57 19.50
CA GLY A 403 -14.92 -10.36 18.33
C GLY A 403 -14.29 -11.75 18.34
N LYS A 404 -12.98 -11.86 18.63
CA LYS A 404 -12.28 -13.15 18.79
C LYS A 404 -12.90 -14.00 19.90
N LYS A 405 -13.31 -13.40 21.01
CA LYS A 405 -13.98 -14.11 22.11
C LYS A 405 -15.35 -14.65 21.67
N SER A 406 -16.16 -13.82 21.01
CA SER A 406 -17.46 -14.24 20.47
C SER A 406 -17.33 -15.36 19.44
N ILE A 407 -16.33 -15.30 18.55
CA ILE A 407 -16.06 -16.37 17.58
C ILE A 407 -15.74 -17.69 18.30
N LYS A 408 -14.88 -17.67 19.33
CA LYS A 408 -14.57 -18.87 20.13
C LYS A 408 -15.81 -19.45 20.80
N GLU A 409 -16.70 -18.60 21.34
CA GLU A 409 -17.97 -19.04 21.94
C GLU A 409 -18.89 -19.68 20.89
N HIS A 410 -19.01 -19.08 19.70
CA HIS A 410 -19.76 -19.65 18.58
C HIS A 410 -19.17 -20.98 18.08
N GLU A 411 -17.84 -21.12 18.02
CA GLU A 411 -17.19 -22.37 17.65
C GLU A 411 -17.53 -23.50 18.64
N VAL A 412 -17.57 -23.20 19.94
CA VAL A 412 -18.00 -24.17 20.96
C VAL A 412 -19.46 -24.58 20.73
N LEU A 413 -20.37 -23.63 20.50
CA LEU A 413 -21.77 -23.93 20.21
C LEU A 413 -21.94 -24.77 18.95
N VAL A 414 -21.23 -24.44 17.87
CA VAL A 414 -21.23 -25.22 16.61
C VAL A 414 -20.75 -26.64 16.86
N ASN A 415 -19.73 -26.83 17.70
CA ASN A 415 -19.25 -28.17 18.04
C ASN A 415 -20.28 -28.98 18.85
N ILE A 416 -20.97 -28.35 19.80
CA ILE A 416 -22.07 -28.99 20.55
C ILE A 416 -23.21 -29.38 19.60
N LEU A 417 -23.66 -28.46 18.75
CA LEU A 417 -24.72 -28.72 17.78
C LEU A 417 -24.33 -29.83 16.79
N LYS A 418 -23.08 -29.88 16.34
CA LYS A 418 -22.57 -30.99 15.51
C LYS A 418 -22.65 -32.33 16.25
N GLN A 419 -22.28 -32.36 17.54
CA GLN A 419 -22.38 -33.58 18.34
C GLN A 419 -23.84 -34.03 18.54
N GLU A 420 -24.75 -33.10 18.81
CA GLU A 420 -26.19 -33.40 18.93
C GLU A 420 -26.79 -33.89 17.62
N LEU A 421 -26.37 -33.29 16.50
CA LEU A 421 -26.77 -33.70 15.16
C LEU A 421 -26.25 -35.10 14.81
N GLU A 422 -25.02 -35.45 15.19
CA GLU A 422 -24.53 -36.83 15.01
C GLU A 422 -25.26 -37.83 15.91
N LYS A 423 -25.61 -37.47 17.16
CA LYS A 423 -26.44 -38.32 18.04
C LYS A 423 -27.81 -38.59 17.45
N THR A 424 -28.49 -37.56 16.94
CA THR A 424 -29.82 -37.72 16.30
C THR A 424 -29.73 -38.50 15.00
N ARG A 425 -28.70 -38.29 14.18
CA ARG A 425 -28.42 -39.13 13.01
C ARG A 425 -28.20 -40.60 13.37
N ALA A 426 -27.43 -40.88 14.42
CA ALA A 426 -27.21 -42.25 14.89
C ALA A 426 -28.52 -42.89 15.38
N ALA A 427 -29.33 -42.16 16.17
CA ALA A 427 -30.64 -42.63 16.62
C ALA A 427 -31.60 -42.91 15.44
N LEU A 428 -31.59 -42.06 14.41
CA LEU A 428 -32.38 -42.24 13.20
C LEU A 428 -31.91 -43.47 12.39
N ARG A 429 -30.60 -43.71 12.27
CA ARG A 429 -30.08 -44.94 11.63
C ARG A 429 -30.58 -46.19 12.34
N ILE A 430 -30.56 -46.18 13.68
CA ILE A 430 -31.07 -47.31 14.49
C ILE A 430 -32.57 -47.49 14.27
N SER A 431 -33.37 -46.43 14.30
CA SER A 431 -34.82 -46.55 14.08
C SER A 431 -35.15 -47.02 12.66
N ASN A 432 -34.40 -46.57 11.65
CA ASN A 432 -34.56 -47.03 10.27
C ASN A 432 -34.20 -48.52 10.12
N SER A 433 -33.09 -48.97 10.71
CA SER A 433 -32.76 -50.41 10.73
C SER A 433 -33.84 -51.26 11.42
N LYS A 434 -34.47 -50.73 12.48
CA LYS A 434 -35.59 -51.40 13.16
C LYS A 434 -36.85 -51.45 12.29
N LEU A 435 -37.12 -50.42 11.49
CA LEU A 435 -38.21 -50.43 10.53
C LEU A 435 -37.97 -51.48 9.44
N GLN A 436 -36.76 -51.53 8.88
CA GLN A 436 -36.39 -52.57 7.91
C GLN A 436 -36.58 -53.98 8.45
N LEU A 437 -36.14 -54.25 9.68
CA LEU A 437 -36.37 -55.55 10.33
C LEU A 437 -37.87 -55.85 10.54
N LYS A 438 -38.69 -54.83 10.83
CA LYS A 438 -40.15 -55.02 10.92
C LYS A 438 -40.77 -55.31 9.56
N ASP A 439 -40.31 -54.66 8.51
CA ASP A 439 -40.79 -54.90 7.14
C ASP A 439 -40.42 -56.32 6.69
N GLU A 440 -39.21 -56.80 6.99
CA GLU A 440 -38.78 -58.18 6.77
C GLU A 440 -39.62 -59.19 7.58
N LEU A 441 -39.94 -58.87 8.85
CA LEU A 441 -40.82 -59.70 9.67
C LEU A 441 -42.25 -59.76 9.12
N VAL A 442 -42.79 -58.65 8.63
CA VAL A 442 -44.12 -58.64 7.98
C VAL A 442 -44.08 -59.44 6.68
N ALA A 443 -43.05 -59.28 5.85
CA ALA A 443 -42.88 -60.04 4.62
C ALA A 443 -42.79 -61.56 4.87
N THR A 444 -42.02 -61.97 5.89
CA THR A 444 -41.91 -63.39 6.29
C THR A 444 -43.21 -63.93 6.88
N ALA A 445 -43.95 -63.13 7.66
CA ALA A 445 -45.25 -63.51 8.19
C ALA A 445 -46.30 -63.68 7.07
N ILE A 446 -46.29 -62.81 6.05
CA ILE A 446 -47.14 -62.94 4.87
C ILE A 446 -46.79 -64.22 4.10
N ALA A 447 -45.51 -64.47 3.82
CA ALA A 447 -45.07 -65.69 3.13
C ALA A 447 -45.43 -66.97 3.91
N ALA A 448 -45.28 -66.95 5.23
CA ALA A 448 -45.68 -68.07 6.10
C ALA A 448 -47.20 -68.30 6.08
N ARG A 449 -47.98 -67.22 6.08
CA ARG A 449 -49.44 -67.28 5.94
C ARG A 449 -49.85 -67.85 4.59
N GLU A 450 -49.26 -67.39 3.49
CA GLU A 450 -49.52 -67.90 2.14
C GLU A 450 -49.16 -69.40 2.02
N ALA A 451 -48.06 -69.83 2.64
CA ALA A 451 -47.69 -71.24 2.74
C ALA A 451 -48.70 -72.07 3.55
N ALA A 452 -49.22 -71.52 4.65
CA ALA A 452 -50.25 -72.18 5.46
C ALA A 452 -51.60 -72.26 4.71
N GLU A 453 -52.01 -71.19 4.03
CA GLU A 453 -53.24 -71.14 3.23
C GLU A 453 -53.17 -72.13 2.05
N SER A 454 -52.04 -72.20 1.34
CA SER A 454 -51.84 -73.20 0.27
C SER A 454 -51.84 -74.63 0.81
N SER A 455 -51.24 -74.90 1.98
CA SER A 455 -51.34 -76.22 2.63
C SER A 455 -52.78 -76.57 3.03
N LEU A 456 -53.57 -75.60 3.50
CA LEU A 456 -54.97 -75.79 3.85
C LEU A 456 -55.82 -76.08 2.60
N GLN A 457 -55.63 -75.32 1.52
CA GLN A 457 -56.28 -75.59 0.23
C GLN A 457 -55.95 -76.99 -0.31
N LEU A 458 -54.72 -77.46 -0.14
CA LEU A 458 -54.33 -78.84 -0.48
C LEU A 458 -55.01 -79.88 0.41
N ALA A 459 -55.18 -79.61 1.71
CA ALA A 459 -55.90 -80.51 2.60
C ALA A 459 -57.40 -80.56 2.27
N ASP A 460 -58.03 -79.42 1.99
CA ASP A 460 -59.44 -79.33 1.60
C ASP A 460 -59.70 -80.04 0.27
N SER A 461 -58.85 -79.82 -0.75
CA SER A 461 -58.97 -80.54 -2.02
C SER A 461 -58.83 -82.05 -1.84
N ARG A 462 -57.87 -82.54 -1.04
CA ARG A 462 -57.75 -83.97 -0.68
C ARG A 462 -58.97 -84.49 0.08
N ALA A 463 -59.49 -83.74 1.04
CA ALA A 463 -60.67 -84.13 1.81
C ALA A 463 -61.91 -84.24 0.91
N THR A 464 -62.10 -83.30 -0.01
CA THR A 464 -63.21 -83.38 -0.98
C THR A 464 -63.06 -84.55 -1.94
N GLU A 465 -61.84 -84.90 -2.35
CA GLU A 465 -61.57 -86.09 -3.18
C GLU A 465 -61.88 -87.39 -2.41
N LEU A 466 -61.42 -87.50 -1.16
CA LEU A 466 -61.73 -88.62 -0.28
C LEU A 466 -63.23 -88.75 -0.03
N HIS A 467 -63.96 -87.65 0.19
CA HIS A 467 -65.41 -87.68 0.32
C HIS A 467 -66.09 -88.21 -0.95
N LYS A 468 -65.67 -87.79 -2.14
CA LYS A 468 -66.18 -88.34 -3.40
C LYS A 468 -65.93 -89.84 -3.52
N GLN A 469 -64.74 -90.31 -3.13
CA GLN A 469 -64.41 -91.74 -3.12
C GLN A 469 -65.29 -92.51 -2.13
N ILE A 470 -65.53 -91.97 -0.93
CA ILE A 470 -66.42 -92.57 0.08
C ILE A 470 -67.86 -92.60 -0.42
N GLU A 471 -68.36 -91.53 -1.03
CA GLU A 471 -69.70 -91.48 -1.61
C GLU A 471 -69.88 -92.51 -2.73
N GLU A 472 -68.86 -92.69 -3.59
CA GLU A 472 -68.89 -93.70 -4.64
C GLU A 472 -68.87 -95.12 -4.06
N LEU A 473 -68.02 -95.39 -3.07
CA LEU A 473 -68.04 -96.67 -2.34
C LEU A 473 -69.38 -96.90 -1.62
N ALA A 474 -70.00 -95.85 -1.09
CA ALA A 474 -71.33 -95.92 -0.47
C ALA A 474 -72.43 -96.21 -1.51
N ARG A 475 -72.36 -95.62 -2.70
CA ARG A 475 -73.25 -95.99 -3.84
C ARG A 475 -73.04 -97.44 -4.24
N GLN A 476 -71.80 -97.89 -4.38
CA GLN A 476 -71.49 -99.28 -4.69
C GLN A 476 -72.04 -100.22 -3.61
N LEU A 477 -71.92 -99.88 -2.33
CA LEU A 477 -72.53 -100.63 -1.22
C LEU A 477 -74.05 -100.63 -1.31
N GLU A 478 -74.69 -99.49 -1.60
CA GLU A 478 -76.14 -99.43 -1.81
C GLU A 478 -76.59 -100.28 -3.00
N GLU A 479 -75.83 -100.31 -4.09
CA GLU A 479 -76.12 -101.15 -5.26
C GLU A 479 -75.95 -102.63 -4.96
N VAL A 480 -74.89 -103.01 -4.26
CA VAL A 480 -74.69 -104.37 -3.75
C VAL A 480 -75.82 -104.74 -2.80
N GLU A 481 -76.23 -103.84 -1.89
CA GLU A 481 -77.35 -104.08 -0.98
C GLU A 481 -78.68 -104.17 -1.75
N LYS A 482 -78.92 -103.36 -2.78
CA LYS A 482 -80.09 -103.48 -3.67
C LYS A 482 -80.08 -104.82 -4.41
N ARG A 483 -78.94 -105.25 -4.97
CA ARG A 483 -78.75 -106.58 -5.58
C ARG A 483 -78.95 -107.70 -4.56
N GLU A 484 -78.48 -107.51 -3.34
CA GLU A 484 -78.66 -108.46 -2.23
C GLU A 484 -80.13 -108.50 -1.79
N ARG A 485 -80.84 -107.37 -1.72
CA ARG A 485 -82.29 -107.32 -1.46
C ARG A 485 -83.10 -107.98 -2.57
N ILE A 486 -82.67 -107.87 -3.83
CA ILE A 486 -83.27 -108.59 -4.98
C ILE A 486 -82.98 -110.11 -4.88
N ASN A 487 -81.76 -110.51 -4.51
CA ASN A 487 -81.39 -111.91 -4.28
C ASN A 487 -82.04 -112.51 -3.02
N ARG A 488 -82.25 -111.71 -1.96
CA ARG A 488 -82.98 -112.06 -0.73
C ARG A 488 -84.48 -112.30 -0.98
N ARG A 489 -85.05 -111.80 -2.08
CA ARG A 489 -86.41 -112.18 -2.51
C ARG A 489 -86.49 -113.57 -3.14
N ARG A 490 -85.36 -114.16 -3.60
CA ARG A 490 -85.30 -115.52 -4.18
C ARG A 490 -84.67 -116.59 -3.26
N LEU A 491 -84.05 -116.18 -2.16
CA LEU A 491 -83.57 -117.09 -1.12
C LEU A 491 -84.21 -116.72 0.23
N ARG A 492 -85.52 -116.96 0.34
CA ARG A 492 -86.18 -117.04 1.64
C ARG A 492 -85.79 -118.36 2.29
N ARG A 493 -85.42 -118.28 3.57
CA ARG A 493 -85.15 -119.37 4.53
C ARG A 493 -83.70 -119.86 4.56
N LEU A 494 -82.83 -119.08 5.18
CA LEU A 494 -81.83 -119.60 6.11
C LEU A 494 -81.63 -118.58 7.23
N CYS A 495 -81.71 -119.08 8.45
CA CYS A 495 -81.89 -118.34 9.68
C CYS A 495 -80.60 -117.63 10.10
N TRP A 496 -80.74 -116.38 10.52
CA TRP A 496 -79.66 -115.51 11.02
C TRP A 496 -79.40 -115.73 12.51
N PRO A 497 -78.15 -115.57 13.01
CA PRO A 497 -77.92 -115.24 14.42
C PRO A 497 -77.10 -113.96 14.60
N TRP A 498 -77.74 -112.90 15.11
CA TRP A 498 -77.07 -111.79 15.80
C TRP A 498 -76.99 -112.14 17.29
N ARG A 499 -75.80 -112.00 17.86
CA ARG A 499 -75.54 -111.73 19.28
C ARG A 499 -74.58 -110.52 19.23
N GLY A 500 -74.79 -109.37 19.85
CA GLY A 500 -75.51 -109.05 21.08
C GLY A 500 -74.50 -108.37 22.01
N LEU A 501 -74.14 -107.11 21.76
CA LEU A 501 -73.45 -106.27 22.73
C LEU A 501 -74.04 -104.86 22.65
N LYS A 502 -74.96 -104.60 23.57
CA LYS A 502 -75.48 -103.27 23.87
C LYS A 502 -74.64 -102.67 25.00
N PHE A 503 -74.40 -101.38 24.79
CA PHE A 503 -73.85 -100.37 25.67
C PHE A 503 -74.32 -100.44 27.12
N SER A 504 -73.47 -99.95 28.03
CA SER A 504 -73.87 -99.46 29.34
C SER A 504 -73.19 -98.11 29.57
N THR A 505 -74.01 -97.06 29.52
CA THR A 505 -73.67 -95.71 29.99
C THR A 505 -74.58 -95.42 31.17
N ALA A 506 -74.01 -95.08 32.32
CA ALA A 506 -74.67 -94.22 33.29
C ALA A 506 -73.62 -93.54 34.18
N ASN A 507 -73.61 -92.22 34.10
CA ASN A 507 -72.76 -91.29 34.83
C ASN A 507 -73.14 -91.21 36.32
N ASN A 508 -72.18 -90.92 37.22
CA ASN A 508 -72.07 -89.57 37.82
C ASN A 508 -71.00 -89.49 38.94
N THR A 509 -70.12 -88.49 38.76
CA THR A 509 -69.59 -87.53 39.75
C THR A 509 -68.83 -88.02 40.99
N THR A 510 -67.51 -87.85 41.00
CA THR A 510 -66.76 -86.78 41.73
C THR A 510 -65.26 -87.03 41.62
N GLY A 511 -64.47 -86.01 41.27
CA GLY A 511 -63.01 -86.14 41.15
C GLY A 511 -62.33 -85.00 40.40
N VAL A 512 -62.47 -83.78 40.92
CA VAL A 512 -61.65 -82.63 40.53
C VAL A 512 -60.20 -82.86 41.00
N ARG A 513 -59.22 -82.84 40.09
CA ARG A 513 -57.94 -82.10 40.25
C ARG A 513 -57.02 -82.27 39.03
N ASN A 514 -56.96 -81.18 38.25
CA ASN A 514 -55.76 -80.52 37.74
C ASN A 514 -54.63 -81.38 37.14
N VAL A 515 -54.54 -81.41 35.81
CA VAL A 515 -53.26 -81.57 35.10
C VAL A 515 -52.89 -80.22 34.51
N THR A 516 -51.82 -79.67 35.07
CA THR A 516 -51.22 -78.38 34.80
C THR A 516 -50.67 -78.27 33.38
N ARG A 517 -50.99 -77.12 32.79
CA ARG A 517 -50.31 -76.39 31.71
C ARG A 517 -48.83 -76.77 31.52
N MET A 518 -48.46 -77.08 30.28
CA MET A 518 -47.11 -76.86 29.76
C MET A 518 -47.16 -75.60 28.90
N LEU A 519 -46.78 -74.47 29.50
CA LEU A 519 -46.43 -73.23 28.81
C LEU A 519 -44.94 -73.32 28.42
N PRO A 520 -44.54 -72.94 27.21
CA PRO A 520 -43.16 -72.52 26.94
C PRO A 520 -42.98 -71.08 27.42
N GLU A 521 -42.14 -70.87 28.43
CA GLU A 521 -41.68 -69.55 28.87
C GLU A 521 -40.80 -68.93 27.78
N MET A 522 -41.30 -67.88 27.13
CA MET A 522 -40.49 -66.85 26.52
C MET A 522 -40.28 -65.75 27.55
N GLN A 523 -39.11 -65.73 28.21
CA GLN A 523 -38.56 -64.53 28.82
C GLN A 523 -37.09 -64.74 29.21
N ALA A 524 -36.20 -64.54 28.24
CA ALA A 524 -34.88 -64.00 28.49
C ALA A 524 -34.57 -63.08 27.30
N LEU A 525 -34.47 -61.77 27.57
CA LEU A 525 -33.67 -60.74 26.89
C LEU A 525 -34.25 -59.35 27.21
N LEU A 526 -33.95 -58.86 28.42
CA LEU A 526 -33.79 -57.43 28.70
C LEU A 526 -32.61 -57.28 29.66
N ARG A 527 -31.42 -57.13 29.06
CA ARG A 527 -30.35 -56.26 29.55
C ARG A 527 -29.61 -55.69 28.36
#